data_AF-A0AAD0T7V5-F1
#
_entry.id   AF-A0AAD0T7V5-F1
#
_cell.length_a   1.000
_cell.length_b   1.000
_cell.length_c   1.000
_cell.angle_alpha   90.00
_cell.angle_beta   90.00
_cell.angle_gamma   90.00
#
_symmetry.space_group_name_H-M   'P 1'
#
loop_
_entity.id
_entity.type
_entity.pdbx_description
1 polymer ?
#
loop_
_entity_poly.entity_id
_entity_poly.type
_entity_poly.pdbx_seq_one_letter_code
_entity_poly.pdbx_strand_id
1 'polypeptide(L)'
;MDTILTVLKSLQIDSTLFIQLAIVTVLYFVTRNLIWSKLQDILENREAKTTKMESGAEEKTRLATELEKEYKVKIESAQSEAFSIIQAKKEEVTKREAAKVKELADKLESQLNAEKNEYAKELEEKKVAVMKDAEELSSLLVNKIVQ
;
A
#
# COMPACT_ATOMS: atom_id res chain seq x y z
N MET A 1 80.75 -29.77 38.45
CA MET A 1 79.73 -29.68 39.52
C MET A 1 80.13 -28.64 40.56
N ASP A 2 81.44 -28.48 40.83
CA ASP A 2 81.97 -27.51 41.81
C ASP A 2 81.84 -26.03 41.43
N THR A 3 81.92 -25.67 40.15
CA THR A 3 81.80 -24.25 39.72
C THR A 3 80.38 -23.71 39.94
N ILE A 4 79.36 -24.55 39.74
CA ILE A 4 77.95 -24.20 39.95
C ILE A 4 77.67 -24.02 41.46
N LEU A 5 78.23 -24.90 42.30
CA LEU A 5 78.13 -24.79 43.75
C LEU A 5 78.89 -23.57 44.30
N THR A 6 80.03 -23.21 43.71
CA THR A 6 80.83 -22.04 44.11
C THR A 6 80.13 -20.72 43.77
N VAL A 7 79.49 -20.65 42.59
CA VAL A 7 78.66 -19.50 42.18
C VAL A 7 77.38 -19.39 43.03
N LEU A 8 76.76 -20.52 43.40
CA LEU A 8 75.63 -20.54 44.35
C LEU A 8 76.02 -20.00 45.73
N LYS A 9 77.22 -20.35 46.20
CA LYS A 9 77.77 -19.88 47.48
C LYS A 9 78.18 -18.40 47.45
N SER A 10 78.69 -17.89 46.32
CA SER A 10 79.05 -16.48 46.16
C SER A 10 77.83 -15.56 45.99
N LEU A 11 76.69 -16.09 45.55
CA LEU A 11 75.43 -15.36 45.44
C LEU A 11 74.62 -15.29 46.75
N GLN A 12 75.12 -15.86 47.86
CA GLN A 12 74.34 -16.03 49.11
C GLN A 12 72.94 -16.59 48.82
N ILE A 13 72.87 -17.69 48.07
CA ILE A 13 71.61 -18.43 47.89
C ILE A 13 71.33 -19.16 49.21
N ASP A 14 70.79 -18.40 50.16
CA ASP A 14 70.24 -18.88 51.41
C ASP A 14 68.83 -19.43 51.18
N SER A 15 68.27 -20.09 52.21
CA SER A 15 66.86 -20.53 52.26
C SER A 15 65.87 -19.42 51.88
N THR A 16 66.29 -18.15 51.98
CA THR A 16 65.60 -16.95 51.51
C THR A 16 65.23 -16.99 50.03
N LEU A 17 66.05 -17.55 49.14
CA LEU A 17 65.72 -17.64 47.70
C LEU A 17 64.55 -18.60 47.47
N PHE A 18 64.52 -19.74 48.19
CA PHE A 18 63.40 -20.67 48.13
C PHE A 18 62.12 -20.07 48.70
N ILE A 19 62.22 -19.27 49.77
CA ILE A 19 61.09 -18.53 50.36
C ILE A 19 60.59 -17.46 49.38
N GLN A 20 61.48 -16.69 48.74
CA GLN A 20 61.11 -15.70 47.73
C GLN A 20 60.46 -16.35 46.50
N LEU A 21 60.99 -17.49 46.03
CA LEU A 21 60.41 -18.24 44.92
C LEU A 21 59.00 -18.74 45.28
N ALA A 22 58.79 -19.24 46.51
CA ALA A 22 57.48 -19.66 46.99
C ALA A 22 56.49 -18.49 47.04
N ILE A 23 56.92 -17.32 47.55
CA ILE A 23 56.09 -16.11 47.59
C ILE A 23 55.73 -15.63 46.18
N VAL A 24 56.69 -15.60 45.25
CA VAL A 24 56.46 -15.23 43.85
C VAL A 24 55.52 -16.22 43.18
N THR A 25 55.63 -17.51 43.47
CA THR A 25 54.74 -18.54 42.92
C THR A 25 53.31 -18.36 43.42
N VAL A 26 53.13 -18.12 44.73
CA VAL A 26 51.82 -17.83 45.31
C VAL A 26 51.23 -16.54 44.73
N LEU A 27 52.04 -15.48 44.62
CA LEU A 27 51.62 -14.22 44.02
C LEU A 27 51.22 -14.39 42.56
N TYR A 28 51.97 -15.18 41.78
CA TYR A 28 51.65 -15.51 40.40
C TYR A 28 50.31 -16.22 40.28
N PHE A 29 50.03 -17.20 41.15
CA PHE A 29 48.74 -17.88 41.15
C PHE A 29 47.58 -16.97 41.53
N VAL A 30 47.77 -16.11 42.55
CA VAL A 30 46.75 -15.15 42.98
C VAL A 30 46.46 -14.14 41.88
N THR A 31 47.50 -13.55 41.28
CA THR A 31 47.34 -12.57 40.18
C THR A 31 46.74 -13.21 38.94
N ARG A 32 47.14 -14.43 38.58
CA ARG A 32 46.57 -15.17 37.46
C ARG A 32 45.08 -15.45 37.64
N ASN A 33 44.66 -15.95 38.81
CA ASN A 33 43.25 -16.26 39.02
C ASN A 33 42.41 -15.00 39.25
N LEU A 34 42.93 -14.00 39.97
CA LEU A 34 42.12 -12.85 40.36
C LEU A 34 42.08 -11.77 39.28
N ILE A 35 43.22 -11.42 38.69
CA ILE A 35 43.32 -10.30 37.75
C ILE A 35 43.02 -10.77 36.34
N TRP A 36 43.64 -11.86 35.88
CA TRP A 36 43.50 -12.29 34.48
C TRP A 36 42.07 -12.75 34.15
N SER A 37 41.46 -13.56 35.03
CA SER A 37 40.06 -13.99 34.86
C SER A 37 39.10 -12.82 34.81
N LYS A 38 39.17 -11.91 35.79
CA LYS A 38 38.25 -10.76 35.85
C LYS A 38 38.47 -9.77 34.70
N LEU A 39 39.72 -9.57 34.27
CA LEU A 39 40.03 -8.68 33.17
C LEU A 39 39.49 -9.23 31.86
N GLN A 40 39.64 -10.54 31.63
CA GLN A 40 39.10 -11.21 30.45
C GLN A 40 37.56 -11.15 30.44
N ASP A 41 36.89 -11.44 31.56
CA ASP A 41 35.42 -11.33 31.67
C ASP A 41 34.91 -9.92 31.38
N ILE A 42 35.65 -8.86 31.77
CA ILE A 42 35.26 -7.47 31.50
C ILE A 42 35.46 -7.12 30.02
N LEU A 43 36.55 -7.58 29.41
CA LEU A 43 36.82 -7.38 27.98
C LEU A 43 35.77 -8.09 27.13
N GLU A 44 35.49 -9.37 27.42
CA GLU A 44 34.45 -10.14 26.75
C GLU A 44 33.06 -9.55 26.96
N ASN A 45 32.74 -9.07 28.16
CA ASN A 45 31.46 -8.39 28.40
C ASN A 45 31.32 -7.06 27.65
N ARG A 46 32.42 -6.30 27.50
CA ARG A 46 32.42 -5.05 26.74
C ARG A 46 32.29 -5.31 25.25
N GLU A 47 33.04 -6.28 24.73
CA GLU A 47 32.95 -6.70 23.33
C GLU A 47 31.57 -7.27 23.02
N ALA A 48 31.07 -8.18 23.86
CA ALA A 48 29.73 -8.72 23.73
C ALA A 48 28.64 -7.64 23.81
N LYS A 49 28.77 -6.63 24.69
CA LYS A 49 27.80 -5.54 24.75
C LYS A 49 27.87 -4.63 23.51
N THR A 50 29.07 -4.25 23.06
CA THR A 50 29.22 -3.37 21.89
C THR A 50 28.78 -4.07 20.61
N THR A 51 29.28 -5.28 20.34
CA THR A 51 28.95 -6.04 19.12
C THR A 51 27.49 -6.53 19.11
N LYS A 52 26.92 -6.90 20.26
CA LYS A 52 25.48 -7.26 20.33
C LYS A 52 24.57 -6.02 20.22
N MET A 53 25.01 -4.86 20.70
CA MET A 53 24.26 -3.62 20.52
C MET A 53 24.27 -3.17 19.05
N GLU A 54 25.41 -3.31 18.37
CA GLU A 54 25.53 -2.98 16.95
C GLU A 54 24.67 -3.90 16.07
N SER A 55 24.79 -5.22 16.25
CA SER A 55 23.93 -6.19 15.55
C SER A 55 22.44 -6.02 15.87
N GLY A 56 22.07 -5.73 17.12
CA GLY A 56 20.69 -5.44 17.50
C GLY A 56 20.16 -4.12 16.93
N ALA A 57 21.01 -3.12 16.72
CA ALA A 57 20.64 -1.87 16.07
C ALA A 57 20.45 -2.03 14.56
N GLU A 58 21.33 -2.79 13.90
CA GLU A 58 21.18 -3.15 12.49
C GLU A 58 19.91 -3.97 12.25
N GLU A 59 19.62 -4.95 13.10
CA GLU A 59 18.42 -5.77 12.99
C GLU A 59 17.15 -4.93 13.14
N LYS A 60 17.11 -4.03 14.14
CA LYS A 60 15.97 -3.11 14.33
C LYS A 60 15.80 -2.15 13.17
N THR A 61 16.90 -1.64 12.63
CA THR A 61 16.86 -0.74 11.45
C THR A 61 16.31 -1.49 10.25
N ARG A 62 16.80 -2.72 10.00
CA ARG A 62 16.30 -3.59 8.92
C ARG A 62 14.81 -3.87 9.06
N LEU A 63 14.36 -4.24 10.26
CA LEU A 63 12.94 -4.49 10.53
C LEU A 63 12.08 -3.23 10.33
N ALA A 64 12.58 -2.06 10.74
CA ALA A 64 11.87 -0.79 10.51
C ALA A 64 11.75 -0.47 9.02
N THR A 65 12.84 -0.64 8.24
CA THR A 65 12.82 -0.41 6.79
C THR A 65 11.91 -1.40 6.06
N GLU A 66 11.90 -2.67 6.49
CA GLU A 66 11.04 -3.70 5.92
C GLU A 66 9.56 -3.42 6.21
N LEU A 67 9.25 -2.99 7.44
CA LEU A 67 7.91 -2.57 7.83
C LEU A 67 7.45 -1.33 7.04
N GLU A 68 8.31 -0.31 6.89
CA GLU A 68 8.02 0.88 6.09
C GLU A 68 7.70 0.51 4.64
N LYS A 69 8.50 -0.38 4.05
CA LYS A 69 8.29 -0.88 2.69
C LYS A 69 6.96 -1.62 2.57
N GLU A 70 6.62 -2.47 3.54
CA GLU A 70 5.35 -3.20 3.55
C GLU A 70 4.15 -2.26 3.64
N TYR A 71 4.21 -1.26 4.53
CA TYR A 71 3.16 -0.24 4.65
C TYR A 71 2.99 0.56 3.36
N LYS A 72 4.09 0.97 2.74
CA LYS A 72 4.06 1.72 1.49
C LYS A 72 3.40 0.90 0.37
N VAL A 73 3.78 -0.37 0.23
CA VAL A 73 3.17 -1.29 -0.75
C VAL A 73 1.68 -1.47 -0.48
N LYS A 74 1.28 -1.67 0.79
CA LYS A 74 -0.14 -1.79 1.16
C LYS A 74 -0.94 -0.54 0.84
N ILE A 75 -0.39 0.65 1.12
CA ILE A 75 -1.03 1.92 0.82
C ILE A 75 -1.18 2.12 -0.70
N GLU A 76 -0.11 1.88 -1.46
CA GLU A 76 -0.14 2.00 -2.93
C GLU A 76 -1.15 1.01 -3.54
N SER A 77 -1.18 -0.24 -3.06
CA SER A 77 -2.15 -1.24 -3.49
C SER A 77 -3.58 -0.81 -3.16
N ALA A 78 -3.84 -0.32 -1.95
CA ALA A 78 -5.17 0.15 -1.54
C ALA A 78 -5.63 1.36 -2.35
N GLN A 79 -4.72 2.28 -2.68
CA GLN A 79 -5.02 3.42 -3.54
C GLN A 79 -5.35 2.98 -4.98
N SER A 80 -4.57 2.05 -5.52
CA SER A 80 -4.80 1.49 -6.86
C SER A 80 -6.15 0.75 -6.94
N GLU A 81 -6.47 -0.04 -5.92
CA GLU A 81 -7.74 -0.76 -5.83
C GLU A 81 -8.92 0.21 -5.69
N ALA A 82 -8.81 1.21 -4.81
CA ALA A 82 -9.83 2.25 -4.65
C ALA A 82 -10.07 3.01 -5.97
N PHE A 83 -9.00 3.40 -6.67
CA PHE A 83 -9.11 4.06 -7.97
C PHE A 83 -9.78 3.17 -9.02
N SER A 84 -9.42 1.88 -9.06
CA SER A 84 -10.02 0.89 -9.96
C SER A 84 -11.52 0.73 -9.68
N ILE A 85 -11.93 0.66 -8.41
CA ILE A 85 -13.35 0.59 -8.01
C ILE A 85 -14.10 1.85 -8.44
N ILE A 86 -13.53 3.03 -8.21
CA ILE A 86 -14.13 4.30 -8.60
C ILE A 86 -14.31 4.36 -10.12
N GLN A 87 -13.29 3.96 -10.88
CA GLN A 87 -13.33 3.97 -12.33
C GLN A 87 -14.35 2.98 -12.88
N ALA A 88 -14.38 1.75 -12.35
CA ALA A 88 -15.38 0.75 -12.70
C ALA A 88 -16.81 1.24 -12.42
N LYS A 89 -17.07 1.82 -11.23
CA LYS A 89 -18.38 2.40 -10.92
C LYS A 89 -18.73 3.59 -11.82
N LYS A 90 -17.77 4.46 -12.14
CA LYS A 90 -18.00 5.59 -13.04
C LYS A 90 -18.39 5.10 -14.43
N GLU A 91 -17.72 4.09 -14.96
CA GLU A 91 -18.07 3.48 -16.24
C GLU A 91 -19.43 2.79 -16.21
N GLU A 92 -19.75 2.05 -15.15
CA GLU A 92 -21.06 1.41 -14.97
C GLU A 92 -22.19 2.45 -14.94
N VAL A 93 -22.03 3.52 -14.16
CA VAL A 93 -23.01 4.62 -14.09
C VAL A 93 -23.14 5.30 -15.45
N THR A 94 -22.03 5.57 -16.13
CA THR A 94 -22.05 6.20 -17.46
C THR A 94 -22.80 5.32 -18.48
N LYS A 95 -22.55 4.01 -18.48
CA LYS A 95 -23.27 3.05 -19.33
C LYS A 95 -24.75 2.98 -18.97
N ARG A 96 -25.10 2.98 -17.69
CA ARG A 96 -26.49 2.94 -17.23
C ARG A 96 -27.25 4.21 -17.63
N GLU A 97 -26.65 5.38 -17.45
CA GLU A 97 -27.28 6.64 -17.82
C GLU A 97 -27.37 6.78 -19.35
N ALA A 98 -26.35 6.36 -20.11
CA ALA A 98 -26.44 6.30 -21.57
C ALA A 98 -27.56 5.37 -22.05
N ALA A 99 -27.73 4.21 -21.42
CA ALA A 99 -28.81 3.27 -21.73
C ALA A 99 -30.19 3.88 -21.43
N LYS A 100 -30.36 4.56 -20.28
CA LYS A 100 -31.60 5.25 -19.94
C LYS A 100 -31.93 6.40 -20.90
N VAL A 101 -30.93 7.19 -21.27
CA VAL A 101 -31.10 8.28 -22.24
C VAL A 101 -31.56 7.72 -23.58
N LYS A 102 -30.95 6.61 -24.02
CA LYS A 102 -31.38 5.91 -25.24
C LYS A 102 -32.81 5.38 -25.14
N GLU A 103 -33.15 4.72 -24.03
CA GLU A 103 -34.51 4.20 -23.80
C GLU A 103 -35.56 5.33 -23.79
N LEU A 104 -35.24 6.47 -23.16
CA LEU A 104 -36.10 7.65 -23.16
C LEU A 104 -36.22 8.27 -24.56
N ALA A 105 -35.12 8.34 -25.31
CA ALA A 105 -35.14 8.82 -26.69
C ALA A 105 -36.02 7.93 -27.58
N ASP A 106 -35.85 6.60 -27.49
CA ASP A 106 -36.64 5.63 -28.24
C ASP A 106 -38.14 5.72 -27.88
N LYS A 107 -38.46 5.90 -26.59
CA LYS A 107 -39.85 6.14 -26.13
C LYS A 107 -40.42 7.45 -26.68
N LEU A 108 -39.65 8.53 -26.65
CA LEU A 108 -40.09 9.83 -27.14
C LEU A 108 -40.30 9.81 -28.66
N GLU A 109 -39.42 9.13 -29.40
CA GLU A 109 -39.56 8.95 -30.84
C GLU A 109 -40.80 8.12 -31.18
N SER A 110 -41.06 7.05 -30.42
CA SER A 110 -42.28 6.26 -30.57
C SER A 110 -43.54 7.07 -30.28
N GLN A 111 -43.52 7.92 -29.26
CA GLN A 111 -44.65 8.81 -28.93
C GLN A 111 -44.86 9.86 -30.02
N LEU A 112 -43.78 10.50 -30.50
CA LEU A 112 -43.83 11.49 -31.57
C LEU A 112 -44.39 10.88 -32.87
N ASN A 113 -43.99 9.65 -33.21
CA ASN A 113 -44.50 8.96 -34.40
C ASN A 113 -45.97 8.57 -34.24
N ALA A 114 -46.41 8.17 -33.04
CA ALA A 114 -47.82 7.90 -32.76
C ALA A 114 -48.66 9.19 -32.90
N GLU A 115 -48.21 10.29 -32.30
CA GLU A 115 -48.89 11.59 -32.36
C GLU A 115 -48.93 12.15 -33.79
N LYS A 116 -47.85 12.02 -34.56
CA LYS A 116 -47.84 12.37 -35.99
C LYS A 116 -48.85 11.56 -36.80
N ASN A 117 -48.99 10.27 -36.50
CA ASN A 117 -49.96 9.41 -37.18
C ASN A 117 -51.41 9.75 -36.81
N GLU A 118 -51.68 10.06 -35.54
CA GLU A 118 -52.99 10.57 -35.11
C GLU A 118 -53.30 11.92 -35.76
N TYR A 119 -52.35 12.86 -35.76
CA TYR A 119 -52.51 14.15 -36.40
C TYR A 119 -52.75 14.03 -37.92
N ALA A 120 -52.07 13.10 -38.58
CA ALA A 120 -52.29 12.82 -40.00
C ALA A 120 -53.71 12.27 -40.26
N LYS A 121 -54.23 11.42 -39.37
CA LYS A 121 -55.62 10.94 -39.45
C LYS A 121 -56.63 12.07 -39.24
N GLU A 122 -56.45 12.88 -38.19
CA GLU A 122 -57.31 14.03 -37.92
C GLU A 122 -57.29 15.04 -39.08
N LEU A 123 -56.13 15.27 -39.70
CA LEU A 123 -56.00 16.15 -40.85
C LEU A 123 -56.77 15.62 -42.06
N GLU A 124 -56.71 14.30 -42.31
CA GLU A 124 -57.42 13.67 -43.41
C GLU A 124 -58.94 13.69 -43.17
N GLU A 125 -59.39 13.40 -41.95
CA GLU A 125 -60.79 13.51 -41.55
C GLU A 125 -61.32 14.94 -41.72
N LYS A 126 -60.56 15.95 -41.26
CA LYS A 126 -60.91 17.36 -41.46
C LYS A 126 -60.89 17.75 -42.93
N LYS A 127 -59.97 17.24 -43.74
CA LYS A 127 -59.94 17.46 -45.20
C LYS A 127 -61.21 16.94 -45.87
N VAL A 128 -61.63 15.72 -45.53
CA VAL A 128 -62.86 15.12 -46.06
C VAL A 128 -64.08 15.94 -45.64
N ALA A 129 -64.14 16.37 -44.38
CA ALA A 129 -65.21 17.25 -43.91
C ALA A 129 -65.24 18.59 -44.66
N VAL A 130 -64.09 19.25 -44.83
CA VAL A 130 -63.98 20.51 -45.57
C VAL A 130 -64.33 20.35 -47.05
N MET A 131 -63.96 19.24 -47.70
CA MET A 131 -64.37 18.96 -49.08
C MET A 131 -65.88 18.78 -49.21
N LYS A 132 -66.50 18.07 -48.25
CA LYS A 132 -67.95 17.92 -48.21
C LYS A 132 -68.65 19.26 -47.99
N ASP A 133 -68.17 20.07 -47.05
CA ASP A 133 -68.70 21.42 -46.80
C ASP A 133 -68.53 22.31 -48.04
N ALA A 134 -67.41 22.19 -48.76
CA ALA A 134 -67.16 22.92 -50.00
C ALA A 134 -68.11 22.50 -51.14
N GLU A 135 -68.44 21.21 -51.27
CA GLU A 135 -69.45 20.71 -52.21
C GLU A 135 -70.85 21.21 -51.84
N GLU A 136 -71.19 21.23 -50.55
CA GLU A 136 -72.48 21.73 -50.05
C GLU A 136 -72.62 23.24 -50.30
N LEU A 137 -71.55 24.00 -50.05
CA LEU A 137 -71.49 25.44 -50.34
C LEU A 137 -71.61 25.71 -51.84
N SER A 138 -70.95 24.90 -52.68
CA SER A 138 -70.98 25.01 -54.14
C SER A 138 -72.39 24.71 -54.69
N SER A 139 -73.06 23.70 -54.14
CA SER A 139 -74.47 23.39 -54.44
C SER A 139 -75.42 24.52 -54.06
N LEU A 140 -75.22 25.11 -52.87
CA LEU A 140 -75.96 26.30 -52.43
C LEU A 140 -75.74 27.51 -53.34
N LEU A 141 -74.50 27.74 -53.78
CA LEU A 141 -74.15 28.80 -54.73
C LEU A 141 -74.82 28.60 -56.08
N VAL A 142 -74.79 27.38 -56.63
CA VAL A 142 -75.46 27.05 -57.90
C VAL A 142 -76.97 27.25 -57.79
N ASN A 143 -77.61 26.79 -56.71
CA ASN A 143 -79.03 27.02 -56.49
C ASN A 143 -79.39 28.51 -56.39
N LYS A 144 -78.50 29.34 -55.83
CA LYS A 144 -78.71 30.78 -55.67
C LYS A 144 -78.36 31.61 -56.91
N ILE A 145 -77.67 31.02 -57.89
CA ILE A 145 -77.37 31.62 -59.19
C ILE A 145 -78.44 31.23 -60.23
N VAL A 146 -79.08 30.07 -60.07
CA VAL A 146 -80.12 29.55 -60.98
C VAL A 146 -81.54 30.03 -60.60
N GLN A 147 -81.77 30.42 -59.34
CA GLN A 147 -82.90 31.27 -58.94
C GLN A 147 -82.61 32.75 -59.18
#